data_AF-A0A1Y4MKF6-F1
#
_entry.id   AF-A0A1Y4MKF6-F1
#
_cell.length_a   1.000
_cell.length_b   1.000
_cell.length_c   1.000
_cell.angle_alpha   90.00
_cell.angle_beta   90.00
_cell.angle_gamma   90.00
#
_symmetry.space_group_name_H-M   'P 1'
#
loop_
_entity.id
_entity.type
_entity.pdbx_description
1 polymer ?
#
loop_
_entity_poly.entity_id
_entity_poly.type
_entity_poly.pdbx_seq_one_letter_code
_entity_poly.pdbx_strand_id
1 'polypeptide(L)'
;MDLSPLWPNEKGGKQLVKRFLSVLFLLTLTAAGTACGGVSIHTHSSASPAPVQSGAAEADTSTAPQTQTISIVFPAYTEPNPEQLPAVGQINSAAKFQVELALPAGWTVGQTPPGDAVPIPGDFYTPLSICSGDEPIGYIGFNVFEPFDGDIPQAEYYKAVYPGLRLSSFFHWDPYTAVKATDTAETGVAEIWYLDPNEIDKHPGAMPDVPHLETYGVLSYDKRLRVYIGIAFVPDILDRAQVQAIAESVTLSPIG
;
A
#
# COMPACT_ATOMS: atom_id res chain seq x y z
N MET A 1 -49.62 22.89 -22.21
CA MET A 1 -48.19 22.75 -22.59
C MET A 1 -47.40 22.95 -21.33
N ASP A 2 -46.96 21.82 -20.79
CA ASP A 2 -46.02 21.65 -19.70
C ASP A 2 -44.63 22.10 -20.14
N LEU A 3 -43.88 22.80 -19.29
CA LEU A 3 -42.41 22.74 -19.18
C LEU A 3 -42.00 23.39 -17.85
N SER A 4 -41.92 22.56 -16.81
CA SER A 4 -41.14 22.86 -15.59
C SER A 4 -39.65 22.67 -15.87
N PRO A 5 -38.74 23.57 -15.42
CA PRO A 5 -37.34 23.21 -15.26
C PRO A 5 -37.09 22.63 -13.87
N LEU A 6 -36.78 21.34 -13.84
CA LEU A 6 -36.13 20.62 -12.75
C LEU A 6 -34.76 21.26 -12.47
N TRP A 7 -34.62 21.93 -11.33
CA TRP A 7 -33.32 22.17 -10.72
C TRP A 7 -32.95 20.94 -9.88
N PRO A 8 -31.78 20.31 -10.09
CA PRO A 8 -31.18 19.45 -9.08
C PRO A 8 -30.66 20.32 -7.93
N ASN A 9 -31.15 19.99 -6.74
CA ASN A 9 -30.77 20.49 -5.44
C ASN A 9 -29.24 20.53 -5.26
N GLU A 10 -28.67 21.72 -5.04
CA GLU A 10 -27.28 21.90 -4.59
C GLU A 10 -27.12 21.29 -3.19
N LYS A 11 -26.79 20.00 -3.14
CA LYS A 11 -26.04 19.40 -2.04
C LYS A 11 -24.67 18.95 -2.55
N GLY A 12 -23.94 19.89 -3.17
CA GLY A 12 -22.51 19.77 -3.37
C GLY A 12 -21.79 20.07 -2.06
N GLY A 13 -21.90 19.16 -1.09
CA GLY A 13 -21.03 19.19 0.08
C GLY A 13 -19.59 19.09 -0.43
N LYS A 14 -18.79 20.11 -0.15
CA LYS A 14 -17.34 20.04 -0.27
C LYS A 14 -16.86 19.01 0.76
N GLN A 15 -16.92 17.74 0.41
CA GLN A 15 -16.30 16.65 1.15
C GLN A 15 -14.81 16.74 0.84
N LEU A 16 -14.11 17.33 1.80
CA LEU A 16 -12.68 17.44 1.84
C LEU A 16 -12.12 16.02 1.98
N VAL A 17 -11.26 15.60 1.03
CA VAL A 17 -10.46 14.38 1.16
C VAL A 17 -9.80 14.40 2.53
N LYS A 18 -10.20 13.51 3.44
CA LYS A 18 -9.58 13.39 4.77
C LYS A 18 -8.18 12.81 4.60
N ARG A 19 -7.21 13.68 4.32
CA ARG A 19 -5.78 13.34 4.32
C ARG A 19 -5.33 13.27 5.79
N PHE A 20 -4.80 12.12 6.20
CA PHE A 20 -4.28 11.91 7.55
C PHE A 20 -2.93 12.61 7.71
N LEU A 21 -2.95 13.91 8.05
CA LEU A 21 -1.73 14.64 8.34
C LEU A 21 -1.14 14.13 9.67
N SER A 22 -0.07 13.33 9.60
CA SER A 22 0.55 12.72 10.79
C SER A 22 1.34 13.76 11.59
N VAL A 23 0.92 14.05 12.82
CA VAL A 23 1.70 14.81 13.81
C VAL A 23 2.35 13.80 14.76
N LEU A 24 3.68 13.64 14.67
CA LEU A 24 4.44 12.67 15.44
C LEU A 24 4.54 13.10 16.92
N PHE A 25 3.99 12.30 17.83
CA PHE A 25 4.17 12.47 19.28
C PHE A 25 5.02 11.30 19.83
N LEU A 26 6.21 11.61 20.38
CA LEU A 26 7.05 10.64 21.07
C LEU A 26 6.40 10.25 22.40
N LEU A 27 6.10 8.95 22.61
CA LEU A 27 5.84 8.40 23.94
C LEU A 27 6.74 7.21 24.25
N THR A 28 7.33 7.28 25.45
CA THR A 28 8.36 6.41 26.01
C THR A 28 7.84 5.05 26.48
N LEU A 29 8.59 3.98 26.16
CA LEU A 29 8.34 2.59 26.58
C LEU A 29 8.31 2.41 28.11
N THR A 30 7.42 1.52 28.55
CA THR A 30 7.61 0.71 29.76
C THR A 30 7.34 -0.76 29.46
N ALA A 31 8.37 -1.58 29.70
CA ALA A 31 8.39 -3.03 29.53
C ALA A 31 8.00 -3.75 30.83
N ALA A 32 7.30 -4.88 30.70
CA ALA A 32 7.26 -6.05 31.61
C ALA A 32 6.34 -7.09 30.96
N GLY A 33 6.52 -8.41 30.98
CA GLY A 33 7.52 -9.28 31.57
C GLY A 33 7.01 -10.73 31.41
N THR A 34 7.86 -11.61 30.88
CA THR A 34 8.10 -13.04 31.20
C THR A 34 6.98 -14.05 31.56
N ALA A 35 7.15 -15.26 31.01
CA ALA A 35 7.09 -16.63 31.60
C ALA A 35 6.01 -17.53 30.96
N CYS A 36 6.35 -18.58 30.18
CA CYS A 36 6.98 -19.89 30.48
C CYS A 36 5.96 -21.02 30.79
N GLY A 37 6.16 -22.17 30.11
CA GLY A 37 5.62 -23.49 30.41
C GLY A 37 4.85 -24.08 29.22
N GLY A 38 5.16 -25.22 28.59
CA GLY A 38 6.08 -26.31 28.91
C GLY A 38 5.33 -27.66 28.81
N VAL A 39 5.77 -28.54 27.88
CA VAL A 39 5.81 -30.03 28.00
C VAL A 39 4.42 -30.75 27.91
N SER A 40 4.16 -31.91 27.28
CA SER A 40 4.93 -33.00 26.64
C SER A 40 4.07 -33.80 25.65
N ILE A 41 4.75 -34.28 24.61
CA ILE A 41 4.75 -35.60 23.95
C ILE A 41 3.75 -36.68 24.44
N HIS A 42 2.99 -37.24 23.49
CA HIS A 42 2.57 -38.64 23.50
C HIS A 42 2.89 -39.33 22.16
N THR A 43 3.66 -40.40 22.28
CA THR A 43 4.10 -41.35 21.24
C THR A 43 3.09 -42.48 21.13
N HIS A 44 2.76 -42.92 19.91
CA HIS A 44 2.33 -44.27 19.49
C HIS A 44 1.88 -44.16 18.02
N SER A 45 2.01 -45.12 17.12
CA SER A 45 2.82 -46.31 16.92
C SER A 45 2.55 -46.68 15.45
N SER A 46 3.59 -47.13 14.76
CA SER A 46 3.63 -47.41 13.32
C SER A 46 2.58 -48.40 12.81
N ALA A 47 2.06 -48.18 11.59
CA ALA A 47 1.78 -49.24 10.62
C ALA A 47 1.65 -48.65 9.21
N SER A 48 2.62 -48.97 8.34
CA SER A 48 2.56 -48.77 6.90
C SER A 48 1.85 -49.97 6.26
N PRO A 49 1.10 -49.75 5.17
CA PRO A 49 1.30 -50.59 4.00
C PRO A 49 1.42 -49.77 2.70
N ALA A 50 2.29 -50.22 1.81
CA ALA A 50 2.32 -49.87 0.39
C ALA A 50 1.96 -51.12 -0.43
N PRO A 51 1.77 -51.05 -1.76
CA PRO A 51 1.31 -49.95 -2.59
C PRO A 51 0.03 -50.33 -3.38
N VAL A 52 -0.82 -49.37 -3.76
CA VAL A 52 -1.82 -49.59 -4.81
C VAL A 52 -1.58 -48.58 -5.92
N GLN A 53 -1.09 -49.10 -7.03
CA GLN A 53 -0.89 -48.41 -8.28
C GLN A 53 -2.26 -48.38 -8.99
N SER A 54 -2.87 -47.21 -9.11
CA SER A 54 -3.99 -46.98 -10.02
C SER A 54 -3.81 -45.59 -10.62
N GLY A 55 -3.61 -45.57 -11.93
CA GLY A 55 -3.52 -44.32 -12.69
C GLY A 55 -4.85 -43.59 -12.68
N ALA A 56 -4.77 -42.29 -12.48
CA ALA A 56 -5.65 -41.32 -13.09
C ALA A 56 -4.78 -40.10 -13.37
N ALA A 57 -4.73 -39.71 -14.64
CA ALA A 57 -4.21 -38.42 -15.04
C ALA A 57 -5.06 -37.34 -14.36
N GLU A 58 -4.47 -36.58 -13.46
CA GLU A 58 -4.98 -35.27 -13.11
C GLU A 58 -4.04 -34.26 -13.75
N ALA A 59 -4.63 -33.50 -14.67
CA ALA A 59 -3.98 -32.47 -15.43
C ALA A 59 -3.40 -31.43 -14.46
N ASP A 60 -2.08 -31.44 -14.34
CA ASP A 60 -1.34 -30.36 -13.71
C ASP A 60 -1.36 -29.16 -14.67
N THR A 61 -2.53 -28.53 -14.76
CA THR A 61 -2.68 -27.23 -15.39
C THR A 61 -2.60 -26.21 -14.27
N SER A 62 -1.40 -26.07 -13.69
CA SER A 62 -1.02 -24.86 -13.00
C SER A 62 -0.99 -23.73 -14.03
N THR A 63 -2.19 -23.25 -14.41
CA THR A 63 -2.34 -22.03 -15.18
C THR A 63 -1.90 -20.92 -14.25
N ALA A 64 -0.64 -20.49 -14.38
CA ALA A 64 -0.17 -19.29 -13.71
C ALA A 64 -1.19 -18.17 -14.00
N PRO A 65 -1.63 -17.42 -12.99
CA PRO A 65 -2.60 -16.35 -13.21
C PRO A 65 -2.06 -15.42 -14.30
N GLN A 66 -2.90 -15.14 -15.31
CA GLN A 66 -2.50 -14.24 -16.39
C GLN A 66 -2.27 -12.84 -15.81
N THR A 67 -1.12 -12.25 -16.12
CA THR A 67 -0.74 -10.90 -15.70
C THR A 67 -0.59 -9.98 -16.89
N GLN A 68 -0.76 -8.69 -16.68
CA GLN A 68 -0.49 -7.64 -17.66
C GLN A 68 0.40 -6.55 -17.07
N THR A 69 1.29 -6.00 -17.90
CA THR A 69 2.14 -4.88 -17.52
C THR A 69 1.37 -3.58 -17.62
N ILE A 70 1.37 -2.80 -16.54
CA ILE A 70 0.84 -1.45 -16.46
C ILE A 70 2.01 -0.47 -16.37
N SER A 71 1.89 0.66 -17.06
CA SER A 71 2.86 1.76 -17.00
C SER A 71 2.15 3.04 -16.53
N ILE A 72 2.74 3.72 -15.55
CA ILE A 72 2.20 4.92 -14.90
C ILE A 72 3.31 5.97 -14.86
N VAL A 73 2.96 7.22 -15.16
CA VAL A 73 3.88 8.35 -15.01
C VAL A 73 3.49 9.15 -13.77
N PHE A 74 4.45 9.37 -12.88
CA PHE A 74 4.30 10.25 -11.72
C PHE A 74 5.17 11.51 -11.86
N PRO A 75 4.75 12.67 -11.31
CA PRO A 75 3.43 12.94 -10.74
C PRO A 75 2.32 12.75 -11.79
N ALA A 76 1.21 12.09 -11.42
CA ALA A 76 0.17 11.70 -12.37
C ALA A 76 -0.68 12.89 -12.82
N TYR A 77 -0.77 13.90 -11.97
CA TYR A 77 -1.45 15.17 -12.21
C TYR A 77 -0.82 16.26 -11.34
N THR A 78 -1.17 17.52 -11.55
CA THR A 78 -0.75 18.60 -10.64
C THR A 78 -1.67 18.63 -9.43
N GLU A 79 -1.12 18.49 -8.22
CA GLU A 79 -1.87 18.63 -6.98
C GLU A 79 -2.30 20.10 -6.79
N PRO A 80 -3.59 20.37 -6.50
CA PRO A 80 -4.04 21.71 -6.16
C PRO A 80 -3.29 22.28 -4.95
N ASN A 81 -2.73 23.47 -5.08
CA ASN A 81 -1.98 24.14 -4.01
C ASN A 81 -2.41 25.59 -3.76
N PRO A 82 -3.71 25.85 -3.45
CA PRO A 82 -4.19 27.22 -3.21
C PRO A 82 -3.54 27.87 -1.98
N GLU A 83 -3.16 27.06 -0.99
CA GLU A 83 -2.53 27.52 0.26
C GLU A 83 -1.00 27.65 0.16
N GLN A 84 -0.42 27.41 -1.03
CA GLN A 84 1.03 27.52 -1.28
C GLN A 84 1.88 26.71 -0.30
N LEU A 85 1.40 25.53 0.08
CA LEU A 85 2.11 24.61 0.96
C LEU A 85 3.41 24.17 0.29
N PRO A 86 4.58 24.33 0.94
CA PRO A 86 5.87 23.98 0.36
C PRO A 86 5.97 22.52 -0.08
N ALA A 87 5.42 21.58 0.70
CA ALA A 87 5.40 20.16 0.37
C ALA A 87 4.67 19.89 -0.96
N VAL A 88 3.50 20.50 -1.18
CA VAL A 88 2.77 20.33 -2.45
C VAL A 88 3.52 21.01 -3.61
N GLY A 89 4.17 22.14 -3.36
CA GLY A 89 5.05 22.79 -4.34
C GLY A 89 6.22 21.89 -4.78
N GLN A 90 6.84 21.19 -3.83
CA GLN A 90 7.91 20.23 -4.08
C GLN A 90 7.42 19.04 -4.92
N ILE A 91 6.26 18.48 -4.58
CA ILE A 91 5.62 17.38 -5.33
C ILE A 91 5.31 17.79 -6.77
N ASN A 92 4.71 18.95 -6.97
CA ASN A 92 4.39 19.47 -8.31
C ASN A 92 5.61 19.81 -9.16
N SER A 93 6.78 20.00 -8.52
CA SER A 93 8.05 20.29 -9.18
C SER A 93 8.96 19.06 -9.30
N ALA A 94 8.53 17.90 -8.80
CA ALA A 94 9.31 16.68 -8.86
C ALA A 94 9.55 16.27 -10.32
N ALA A 95 10.75 15.78 -10.62
CA ALA A 95 11.06 15.23 -11.94
C ALA A 95 10.11 14.06 -12.24
N LYS A 96 9.62 14.00 -13.48
CA LYS A 96 8.74 12.91 -13.89
C LYS A 96 9.51 11.60 -13.94
N PHE A 97 8.87 10.53 -13.49
CA PHE A 97 9.39 9.18 -13.55
C PHE A 97 8.28 8.21 -13.94
N GLN A 98 8.67 7.07 -14.49
CA GLN A 98 7.78 6.00 -14.89
C GLN A 98 7.86 4.87 -13.87
N VAL A 99 6.69 4.31 -13.57
CA VAL A 99 6.51 3.08 -12.81
C VAL A 99 5.99 2.03 -13.78
N GLU A 100 6.61 0.87 -13.80
CA GLU A 100 6.02 -0.32 -14.43
C GLU A 100 5.76 -1.38 -13.36
N LEU A 101 4.65 -2.09 -13.49
CA LEU A 101 4.27 -3.19 -12.61
C LEU A 101 3.38 -4.18 -13.34
N ALA A 102 3.42 -5.44 -12.92
CA ALA A 102 2.50 -6.47 -13.39
C ALA A 102 1.29 -6.55 -12.43
N LEU A 103 0.09 -6.43 -12.98
CA LEU A 103 -1.16 -6.67 -12.26
C LEU A 103 -1.89 -7.88 -12.87
N PRO A 104 -2.80 -8.52 -12.11
CA PRO A 104 -3.71 -9.52 -12.68
C PRO A 104 -4.42 -9.00 -13.94
N ALA A 105 -4.60 -9.88 -14.92
CA ALA A 105 -5.30 -9.53 -16.15
C ALA A 105 -6.72 -9.00 -15.85
N GLY A 106 -7.10 -7.92 -16.53
CA GLY A 106 -8.38 -7.23 -16.30
C GLY A 106 -8.33 -6.14 -15.21
N TRP A 107 -7.25 -6.03 -14.44
CA TRP A 107 -7.07 -4.93 -13.50
C TRP A 107 -6.50 -3.70 -14.18
N THR A 108 -7.03 -2.52 -13.87
CA THR A 108 -6.61 -1.26 -14.49
C THR A 108 -6.17 -0.25 -13.45
N VAL A 109 -5.47 0.79 -13.90
CA VAL A 109 -5.14 1.95 -13.07
C VAL A 109 -5.87 3.16 -13.64
N GLY A 110 -6.65 3.79 -12.78
CA GLY A 110 -7.44 4.98 -13.11
C GLY A 110 -6.56 6.14 -13.56
N GLN A 111 -7.15 7.09 -14.27
CA GLN A 111 -6.48 8.31 -14.75
C GLN A 111 -6.82 9.54 -13.91
N THR A 112 -7.65 9.36 -12.89
CA THR A 112 -8.13 10.41 -12.00
C THR A 112 -7.82 10.05 -10.55
N PRO A 113 -7.76 11.05 -9.65
CA PRO A 113 -7.62 10.79 -8.23
C PRO A 113 -8.67 9.78 -7.74
N PRO A 114 -8.33 8.87 -6.82
CA PRO A 114 -9.33 8.13 -6.06
C PRO A 114 -10.24 9.15 -5.37
N GLY A 115 -11.55 9.06 -5.61
CA GLY A 115 -12.53 9.76 -4.78
C GLY A 115 -12.56 9.16 -3.37
N ASP A 116 -13.65 9.38 -2.64
CA ASP A 116 -13.80 8.87 -1.26
C ASP A 116 -13.98 7.34 -1.16
N ALA A 117 -13.90 6.62 -2.28
CA ALA A 117 -14.21 5.19 -2.37
C ALA A 117 -13.11 4.28 -1.79
N VAL A 118 -11.84 4.72 -1.81
CA VAL A 118 -10.71 3.92 -1.31
C VAL A 118 -9.96 4.72 -0.26
N PRO A 119 -9.87 4.23 0.98
CA PRO A 119 -9.01 4.88 1.96
C PRO A 119 -7.55 4.78 1.55
N ILE A 120 -6.83 5.87 1.74
CA ILE A 120 -5.41 5.99 1.40
C ILE A 120 -4.63 6.03 2.71
N PRO A 121 -4.29 4.86 3.32
CA PRO A 121 -3.36 4.82 4.43
C PRO A 121 -1.97 5.24 3.97
N GLY A 122 -1.58 6.47 4.24
CA GLY A 122 -0.23 6.94 3.95
C GLY A 122 -0.17 8.33 3.35
N ASP A 123 1.03 8.92 3.43
CA ASP A 123 1.32 10.22 2.85
C ASP A 123 1.80 10.03 1.41
N PHE A 124 0.86 9.78 0.51
CA PHE A 124 1.11 9.65 -0.93
C PHE A 124 0.41 10.77 -1.71
N TYR A 125 1.09 11.23 -2.75
CA TYR A 125 0.65 12.29 -3.65
C TYR A 125 0.31 11.75 -5.03
N THR A 126 -0.54 12.52 -5.70
CA THR A 126 -1.16 12.19 -6.98
C THR A 126 -1.69 10.76 -7.08
N PRO A 127 -2.38 10.22 -6.05
CA PRO A 127 -2.78 8.82 -6.06
C PRO A 127 -3.71 8.51 -7.25
N LEU A 128 -3.67 7.26 -7.71
CA LEU A 128 -4.54 6.70 -8.73
C LEU A 128 -5.17 5.41 -8.20
N SER A 129 -6.46 5.19 -8.46
CA SER A 129 -7.13 3.95 -8.09
C SER A 129 -6.61 2.76 -8.91
N ILE A 130 -6.48 1.61 -8.27
CA ILE A 130 -6.36 0.31 -8.93
C ILE A 130 -7.77 -0.30 -8.94
N CYS A 131 -8.24 -0.74 -10.10
CA CYS A 131 -9.60 -1.22 -10.28
C CYS A 131 -9.64 -2.65 -10.85
N SER A 132 -10.57 -3.47 -10.38
CA SER A 132 -10.96 -4.73 -11.01
C SER A 132 -12.30 -4.53 -11.72
N GLY A 133 -12.27 -4.36 -13.05
CA GLY A 133 -13.42 -3.81 -13.77
C GLY A 133 -13.70 -2.38 -13.31
N ASP A 134 -14.94 -2.09 -12.91
CA ASP A 134 -15.36 -0.78 -12.40
C ASP A 134 -15.19 -0.61 -10.88
N GLU A 135 -14.79 -1.68 -10.17
CA GLU A 135 -14.66 -1.68 -8.71
C GLU A 135 -13.25 -1.24 -8.29
N PRO A 136 -13.11 -0.19 -7.46
CA PRO A 136 -11.82 0.23 -6.95
C PRO A 136 -11.37 -0.67 -5.79
N ILE A 137 -10.23 -1.32 -5.96
CA ILE A 137 -9.69 -2.36 -5.07
C ILE A 137 -8.34 -1.99 -4.43
N GLY A 138 -7.86 -0.78 -4.67
CA GLY A 138 -6.62 -0.28 -4.12
C GLY A 138 -6.23 1.06 -4.73
N TYR A 139 -5.03 1.50 -4.41
CA TYR A 139 -4.44 2.68 -5.04
C TYR A 139 -2.92 2.53 -5.14
N ILE A 140 -2.35 3.38 -5.99
CA ILE A 140 -0.92 3.64 -6.07
C ILE A 140 -0.69 5.14 -6.02
N GLY A 141 0.29 5.58 -5.25
CA GLY A 141 0.74 6.97 -5.23
C GLY A 141 2.23 7.06 -4.98
N PHE A 142 2.77 8.28 -5.03
CA PHE A 142 4.20 8.50 -4.82
C PHE A 142 4.46 9.60 -3.80
N ASN A 143 5.68 9.66 -3.30
CA ASN A 143 6.19 10.80 -2.56
C ASN A 143 7.67 10.99 -2.89
N VAL A 144 8.21 12.13 -2.49
CA VAL A 144 9.63 12.46 -2.61
C VAL A 144 10.31 12.26 -1.27
N PHE A 145 11.60 11.98 -1.30
CA PHE A 145 12.43 11.94 -0.10
C PHE A 145 13.83 12.42 -0.43
N GLU A 146 14.54 12.95 0.58
CA GLU A 146 15.97 13.22 0.43
C GLU A 146 16.75 11.97 0.88
N PRO A 147 17.61 11.38 0.03
CA PRO A 147 18.46 10.28 0.44
C PRO A 147 19.34 10.66 1.63
N PHE A 148 19.51 9.73 2.57
CA PHE A 148 20.38 9.91 3.71
C PHE A 148 21.79 9.44 3.37
N ASP A 149 22.77 10.33 3.47
CA ASP A 149 24.16 10.07 3.10
C ASP A 149 24.99 9.37 4.20
N GLY A 150 24.42 9.14 5.39
CA GLY A 150 25.13 8.46 6.47
C GLY A 150 25.14 6.93 6.33
N ASP A 151 26.00 6.29 7.12
CA ASP A 151 26.19 4.84 7.13
C ASP A 151 25.01 4.10 7.79
N ILE A 152 23.92 3.90 7.04
CA ILE A 152 22.81 3.02 7.43
C ILE A 152 22.97 1.69 6.67
N PRO A 153 22.95 0.53 7.35
CA PRO A 153 22.92 -0.77 6.68
C PRO A 153 21.73 -0.84 5.71
N GLN A 154 21.94 -1.39 4.51
CA GLN A 154 20.90 -1.48 3.46
C GLN A 154 19.59 -2.07 4.00
N ALA A 155 19.66 -3.14 4.79
CA ALA A 155 18.48 -3.80 5.39
C ALA A 155 17.67 -2.90 6.34
N GLU A 156 18.23 -1.77 6.80
CA GLU A 156 17.57 -0.80 7.66
C GLU A 156 17.27 0.52 6.95
N TYR A 157 17.78 0.71 5.73
CA TYR A 157 17.69 1.99 5.02
C TYR A 157 16.24 2.40 4.76
N TYR A 158 15.34 1.44 4.50
CA TYR A 158 13.90 1.69 4.34
C TYR A 158 13.30 2.47 5.52
N LYS A 159 13.85 2.32 6.73
CA LYS A 159 13.38 3.04 7.93
C LYS A 159 13.62 4.55 7.84
N ALA A 160 14.67 4.96 7.12
CA ALA A 160 14.98 6.37 6.84
C ALA A 160 14.18 6.92 5.65
N VAL A 161 13.77 6.06 4.71
CA VAL A 161 12.92 6.45 3.57
C VAL A 161 11.46 6.61 3.97
N TYR A 162 10.96 5.75 4.87
CA TYR A 162 9.55 5.65 5.23
C TYR A 162 9.19 6.05 6.66
N PRO A 163 9.76 7.13 7.25
CA PRO A 163 9.46 7.47 8.64
C PRO A 163 7.99 7.83 8.85
N GLY A 164 7.36 8.54 7.90
CA GLY A 164 5.94 8.90 7.97
C GLY A 164 5.00 7.69 7.90
N LEU A 165 5.38 6.66 7.13
CA LEU A 165 4.59 5.43 6.99
C LEU A 165 4.71 4.50 8.20
N ARG A 166 5.82 4.59 8.94
CA ARG A 166 6.13 3.71 10.09
C ARG A 166 5.82 4.33 11.44
N LEU A 167 5.58 5.63 11.52
CA LEU A 167 5.43 6.30 12.82
C LEU A 167 4.07 7.01 12.98
N SER A 168 3.16 6.85 12.03
CA SER A 168 1.80 7.36 12.13
C SER A 168 1.00 6.62 13.20
N SER A 169 0.04 7.34 13.81
CA SER A 169 -0.95 6.79 14.75
C SER A 169 -2.27 6.41 14.08
N PHE A 170 -2.44 6.72 12.79
CA PHE A 170 -3.65 6.41 12.01
C PHE A 170 -3.48 5.19 11.11
N PHE A 171 -2.25 4.95 10.70
CA PHE A 171 -1.86 3.83 9.85
C PHE A 171 -0.41 3.46 10.14
N HIS A 172 -0.01 2.27 9.71
CA HIS A 172 1.34 1.79 9.89
C HIS A 172 1.69 0.82 8.77
N TRP A 173 2.87 0.97 8.19
CA TRP A 173 3.40 0.10 7.13
C TRP A 173 4.64 -0.65 7.63
N ASP A 174 4.44 -1.60 8.54
CA ASP A 174 5.46 -2.46 9.14
C ASP A 174 4.76 -3.70 9.75
N PRO A 175 5.34 -4.90 9.72
CA PRO A 175 6.67 -5.24 9.21
C PRO A 175 6.85 -5.07 7.69
N TYR A 176 8.09 -4.77 7.29
CA TYR A 176 8.51 -4.64 5.89
C TYR A 176 9.54 -5.71 5.52
N THR A 177 9.34 -6.37 4.39
CA THR A 177 10.25 -7.40 3.85
C THR A 177 10.69 -7.00 2.44
N ALA A 178 11.99 -6.74 2.26
CA ALA A 178 12.55 -6.49 0.94
C ALA A 178 12.44 -7.74 0.05
N VAL A 179 12.01 -7.55 -1.19
CA VAL A 179 11.88 -8.62 -2.21
C VAL A 179 12.87 -8.42 -3.36
N LYS A 180 13.25 -7.17 -3.63
CA LYS A 180 14.19 -6.80 -4.67
C LYS A 180 15.01 -5.60 -4.22
N ALA A 181 16.33 -5.67 -4.38
CA ALA A 181 17.23 -4.58 -4.03
C ALA A 181 18.32 -4.41 -5.08
N THR A 182 18.77 -3.17 -5.23
CA THR A 182 19.94 -2.75 -6.00
C THR A 182 20.71 -1.73 -5.15
N ASP A 183 21.83 -1.21 -5.66
CA ASP A 183 22.60 -0.17 -4.96
C ASP A 183 21.80 1.12 -4.72
N THR A 184 20.79 1.40 -5.55
CA THR A 184 20.03 2.66 -5.50
C THR A 184 18.56 2.51 -5.21
N ALA A 185 17.99 1.33 -5.40
CA ALA A 185 16.57 1.08 -5.25
C ALA A 185 16.29 -0.17 -4.42
N GLU A 186 15.16 -0.17 -3.74
CA GLU A 186 14.65 -1.34 -3.04
C GLU A 186 13.13 -1.37 -3.16
N THR A 187 12.60 -2.58 -3.31
CA THR A 187 11.18 -2.85 -3.31
C THR A 187 10.91 -3.95 -2.29
N GLY A 188 9.80 -3.82 -1.56
CA GLY A 188 9.38 -4.80 -0.59
C GLY A 188 7.89 -4.79 -0.34
N VAL A 189 7.46 -5.77 0.43
CA VAL A 189 6.09 -5.91 0.90
C VAL A 189 6.01 -5.39 2.33
N ALA A 190 4.99 -4.58 2.61
CA ALA A 190 4.66 -4.14 3.96
C ALA A 190 3.32 -4.75 4.40
N GLU A 191 3.24 -5.14 5.66
CA GLU A 191 1.96 -5.30 6.35
C GLU A 191 1.43 -3.93 6.73
N ILE A 192 0.15 -3.70 6.48
CA ILE A 192 -0.51 -2.42 6.71
C ILE A 192 -1.62 -2.63 7.70
N TRP A 193 -1.64 -1.84 8.78
CA TRP A 193 -2.85 -1.60 9.55
C TRP A 193 -3.25 -0.13 9.49
N TYR A 194 -4.54 0.15 9.55
CA TYR A 194 -5.06 1.52 9.61
C TYR A 194 -6.41 1.56 10.33
N LEU A 195 -6.72 2.70 10.94
CA LEU A 195 -8.03 2.94 11.58
C LEU A 195 -9.14 2.89 10.53
N ASP A 196 -10.25 2.20 10.80
CA ASP A 196 -11.42 2.20 9.91
C ASP A 196 -11.95 3.63 9.75
N PRO A 197 -11.84 4.24 8.55
CA PRO A 197 -12.26 5.61 8.32
C PRO A 197 -13.74 5.86 8.61
N ASN A 198 -14.58 4.83 8.52
CA ASN A 198 -16.03 4.90 8.78
C ASN A 198 -16.36 4.90 10.27
N GLU A 199 -15.40 4.60 11.14
CA GLU A 199 -15.56 4.53 12.58
C GLU A 199 -14.86 5.69 13.32
N ILE A 200 -13.88 6.36 12.71
CA ILE A 200 -13.12 7.46 13.35
C ILE A 200 -14.04 8.54 13.96
N ASP A 201 -15.03 9.02 13.19
CA ASP A 201 -15.92 10.10 13.64
C ASP A 201 -16.89 9.64 14.75
N LYS A 202 -17.06 8.32 14.94
CA LYS A 202 -17.91 7.72 15.99
C LYS A 202 -17.17 7.56 17.31
N HIS A 203 -15.84 7.72 17.32
CA HIS A 203 -14.98 7.56 18.50
C HIS A 203 -14.17 8.84 18.82
N PRO A 204 -14.81 10.00 19.02
CA PRO A 204 -14.11 11.25 19.27
C PRO A 204 -13.30 11.19 20.57
N GLY A 205 -11.99 11.40 20.48
CA GLY A 205 -11.08 11.36 21.64
C GLY A 205 -10.72 9.96 22.15
N ALA A 206 -11.21 8.91 21.49
CA ALA A 206 -10.99 7.51 21.83
C ALA A 206 -10.42 6.73 20.63
N MET A 207 -9.36 7.27 20.00
CA MET A 207 -8.71 6.64 18.85
C MET A 207 -8.27 5.18 19.08
N PRO A 208 -7.80 4.77 20.28
CA PRO A 208 -7.47 3.36 20.54
C PRO A 208 -8.67 2.40 20.45
N ASP A 209 -9.90 2.91 20.52
CA ASP A 209 -11.12 2.11 20.44
C ASP A 209 -11.67 2.01 19.00
N VAL A 210 -11.07 2.71 18.04
CA VAL A 210 -11.45 2.63 16.63
C VAL A 210 -10.99 1.28 16.08
N PRO A 211 -11.87 0.48 15.44
CA PRO A 211 -11.47 -0.76 14.80
C PRO A 211 -10.36 -0.54 13.76
N HIS A 212 -9.43 -1.49 13.67
CA HIS A 212 -8.39 -1.47 12.67
C HIS A 212 -8.74 -2.38 11.50
N LEU A 213 -8.32 -1.99 10.31
CA LEU A 213 -8.31 -2.81 9.10
C LEU A 213 -6.87 -3.21 8.80
N GLU A 214 -6.68 -4.43 8.31
CA GLU A 214 -5.37 -4.99 7.99
C GLU A 214 -5.33 -5.41 6.52
N THR A 215 -4.18 -5.20 5.86
CA THR A 215 -3.94 -5.57 4.47
C THR A 215 -2.44 -5.63 4.18
N TYR A 216 -2.07 -5.95 2.95
CA TYR A 216 -0.70 -5.90 2.45
C TYR A 216 -0.53 -4.78 1.43
N GLY A 217 0.67 -4.23 1.36
CA GLY A 217 1.05 -3.26 0.35
C GLY A 217 2.47 -3.44 -0.16
N VAL A 218 2.79 -2.67 -1.19
CA VAL A 218 4.11 -2.62 -1.81
C VAL A 218 4.71 -1.25 -1.55
N LEU A 219 5.97 -1.21 -1.13
CA LEU A 219 6.77 0.00 -1.10
C LEU A 219 7.97 -0.16 -2.02
N SER A 220 8.29 0.87 -2.79
CA SER A 220 9.47 0.87 -3.65
C SER A 220 10.09 2.26 -3.67
N TYR A 221 11.40 2.36 -3.44
CA TYR A 221 12.13 3.63 -3.52
C TYR A 221 13.26 3.55 -4.54
N ASP A 222 13.66 4.71 -5.08
CA ASP A 222 14.92 4.88 -5.80
C ASP A 222 15.63 6.17 -5.35
N LYS A 223 16.87 6.03 -4.87
CA LYS A 223 17.72 7.12 -4.35
C LYS A 223 18.19 8.10 -5.42
N ARG A 224 18.35 7.65 -6.67
CA ARG A 224 18.73 8.54 -7.79
C ARG A 224 17.55 9.40 -8.22
N LEU A 225 16.37 8.79 -8.28
CA LEU A 225 15.12 9.49 -8.59
C LEU A 225 14.62 10.34 -7.42
N ARG A 226 15.05 10.04 -6.18
CA ARG A 226 14.62 10.72 -4.93
C ARG A 226 13.12 10.61 -4.68
N VAL A 227 12.55 9.47 -5.07
CA VAL A 227 11.11 9.18 -4.94
C VAL A 227 10.89 7.81 -4.34
N TYR A 228 9.73 7.63 -3.74
CA TYR A 228 9.17 6.32 -3.47
C TYR A 228 7.72 6.25 -3.90
N ILE A 229 7.26 5.04 -4.19
CA ILE A 229 5.84 4.73 -4.37
C ILE A 229 5.33 3.87 -3.23
N GLY A 230 4.02 3.91 -3.04
CA GLY A 230 3.29 2.94 -2.25
C GLY A 230 2.05 2.46 -2.99
N ILE A 231 1.77 1.17 -2.83
CA ILE A 231 0.59 0.50 -3.33
C ILE A 231 -0.09 -0.15 -2.12
N ALA A 232 -1.37 0.10 -1.92
CA ALA A 232 -2.16 -0.65 -0.95
C ALA A 232 -3.44 -1.16 -1.62
N PHE A 233 -3.84 -2.35 -1.21
CA PHE A 233 -5.07 -3.00 -1.64
C PHE A 233 -6.09 -2.98 -0.50
N VAL A 234 -7.37 -2.96 -0.83
CA VAL A 234 -8.40 -3.15 0.19
C VAL A 234 -8.28 -4.55 0.81
N PRO A 235 -8.69 -4.74 2.08
CA PRO A 235 -8.53 -6.03 2.78
C PRO A 235 -9.11 -7.21 2.00
N ASP A 236 -8.51 -8.39 2.19
CA ASP A 236 -8.96 -9.68 1.64
C ASP A 236 -8.99 -9.82 0.10
N ILE A 237 -8.50 -8.84 -0.66
CA ILE A 237 -8.39 -8.94 -2.14
C ILE A 237 -7.19 -9.75 -2.59
N LEU A 238 -6.03 -9.53 -1.96
CA LEU A 238 -4.79 -10.23 -2.27
C LEU A 238 -4.17 -10.81 -1.02
N ASP A 239 -3.66 -12.04 -1.15
CA ASP A 239 -2.77 -12.61 -0.15
C ASP A 239 -1.34 -12.06 -0.28
N ARG A 240 -0.51 -12.35 0.72
CA ARG A 240 0.88 -11.89 0.78
C ARG A 240 1.71 -12.36 -0.43
N ALA A 241 1.49 -13.57 -0.93
CA ALA A 241 2.26 -14.12 -2.04
C ALA A 241 1.92 -13.41 -3.36
N GLN A 242 0.65 -13.06 -3.55
CA GLN A 242 0.21 -12.27 -4.70
C GLN A 242 0.77 -10.84 -4.63
N VAL A 243 0.76 -10.19 -3.46
CA VAL A 243 1.37 -8.86 -3.30
C VAL A 243 2.88 -8.90 -3.50
N GLN A 244 3.55 -9.97 -3.05
CA GLN A 244 4.98 -10.18 -3.33
C GLN A 244 5.26 -10.30 -4.84
N ALA A 245 4.44 -11.05 -5.58
CA ALA A 245 4.61 -11.16 -7.04
C ALA A 245 4.46 -9.79 -7.75
N ILE A 246 3.53 -8.95 -7.30
CA ILE A 246 3.42 -7.57 -7.77
C ILE A 246 4.69 -6.78 -7.42
N ALA A 247 5.15 -6.85 -6.17
CA ALA A 247 6.34 -6.15 -5.70
C ALA A 247 7.60 -6.53 -6.51
N GLU A 248 7.78 -7.82 -6.82
CA GLU A 248 8.91 -8.30 -7.64
C GLU A 248 8.91 -7.70 -9.06
N SER A 249 7.73 -7.39 -9.61
CA SER A 249 7.58 -6.81 -10.94
C SER A 249 7.83 -5.29 -11.00
N VAL A 250 7.77 -4.57 -9.87
CA VAL A 250 7.81 -3.09 -9.85
C VAL A 250 9.15 -2.56 -10.35
N THR A 251 9.15 -1.66 -11.33
CA THR A 251 10.35 -0.91 -11.73
C THR A 251 10.08 0.58 -11.70
N LEU A 252 11.12 1.35 -11.34
CA LEU A 252 11.11 2.82 -11.36
C LEU A 252 12.18 3.29 -12.33
N SER A 253 11.83 4.18 -13.26
CA SER A 253 12.77 4.68 -14.26
C SER A 253 12.57 6.17 -14.55
N PRO A 254 13.64 6.92 -14.88
CA PRO A 254 13.49 8.31 -15.31
C PRO A 254 12.79 8.35 -16.68
N ILE A 255 12.00 9.41 -16.90
CA ILE A 255 11.48 9.72 -18.22
C ILE A 255 12.49 10.64 -18.91
N GLY A 256 13.01 10.20 -20.06
CA GLY A 256 13.99 10.93 -20.86
C GLY A 256 13.45 12.20 -21.53
#